data_AF-A0A3B0MJ26-F1
#
_entry.id   AF-A0A3B0MJ26-F1
#
_cell.length_a   1.000
_cell.length_b   1.000
_cell.length_c   1.000
_cell.angle_alpha   90.00
_cell.angle_beta   90.00
_cell.angle_gamma   90.00
#
_symmetry.space_group_name_H-M   'P 1'
#
loop_
_entity.id
_entity.type
_entity.pdbx_description
1 polymer ?
#
loop_
_entity_poly.entity_id
_entity_poly.type
_entity_poly.pdbx_seq_one_letter_code
_entity_poly.pdbx_strand_id
1 'polypeptide(L)'
;MKYSGPIKAILERELKRLEGRNMDAPTRVVGEIGRLHSAVQSLEAIALNRNPADNDALHMKKTHEAGQRLAKSAKAIRSQANEILSIQGARLGEKLLQRTGLRPPENLEAIMRQSELRAVVRSMDSKSRHEILQEAVKAQDADTLSALFNAPAIVTGFDRKLLGEMRRAYESQVAPEIVQELDAMIEADHALQVVVRNAETAATQSQDAQAMVAFVKAEEAAKAAQENFSESMQ
;
A
#
# COMPACT_ATOMS: atom_id res chain seq x y z
N MET A 1 -1.53 14.91 -20.72
CA MET A 1 -1.67 14.82 -19.24
C MET A 1 -0.52 14.04 -18.59
N LYS A 2 0.49 14.77 -18.10
CA LYS A 2 1.77 14.26 -17.59
C LYS A 2 1.64 13.50 -16.26
N TYR A 3 0.71 13.93 -15.40
CA TYR A 3 0.58 13.46 -14.02
C TYR A 3 -0.67 12.61 -13.79
N SER A 4 -1.82 13.00 -14.34
CA SER A 4 -3.04 12.21 -14.14
C SER A 4 -2.99 10.87 -14.88
N GLY A 5 -2.30 10.78 -16.02
CA GLY A 5 -2.16 9.54 -16.80
C GLY A 5 -1.58 8.37 -16.00
N PRO A 6 -0.38 8.51 -15.41
CA PRO A 6 0.19 7.48 -14.55
C PRO A 6 -0.68 7.12 -13.34
N ILE A 7 -1.34 8.11 -12.73
CA ILE A 7 -2.23 7.88 -11.59
C ILE A 7 -3.48 7.09 -12.02
N LYS A 8 -4.05 7.41 -13.18
CA LYS A 8 -5.18 6.68 -13.77
C LYS A 8 -4.84 5.22 -14.02
N ALA A 9 -3.66 4.95 -14.59
CA ALA A 9 -3.20 3.58 -14.83
C ALA A 9 -3.04 2.78 -13.52
N ILE A 10 -2.56 3.42 -12.45
CA ILE A 10 -2.53 2.82 -11.12
C ILE A 10 -3.96 2.55 -10.65
N LEU A 11 -4.85 3.55 -10.65
CA LEU A 11 -6.24 3.41 -10.22
C LEU A 11 -6.97 2.27 -10.95
N GLU A 12 -6.85 2.18 -12.27
CA GLU A 12 -7.49 1.12 -13.07
C GLU A 12 -6.95 -0.27 -12.72
N ARG A 13 -5.64 -0.39 -12.51
CA ARG A 13 -5.02 -1.65 -12.06
C ARG A 13 -5.54 -2.05 -10.68
N GLU A 14 -5.66 -1.09 -9.77
CA GLU A 14 -6.18 -1.30 -8.42
C GLU A 14 -7.65 -1.73 -8.42
N LEU A 15 -8.50 -1.03 -9.19
CA LEU A 15 -9.91 -1.37 -9.35
C LEU A 15 -10.10 -2.77 -9.93
N LYS A 16 -9.36 -3.10 -11.00
CA LYS A 16 -9.40 -4.44 -11.61
C LYS A 16 -8.98 -5.54 -10.63
N ARG A 17 -8.02 -5.25 -9.74
CA ARG A 17 -7.57 -6.20 -8.71
C ARG A 17 -8.63 -6.46 -7.65
N LEU A 18 -9.43 -5.45 -7.31
CA LEU A 18 -10.52 -5.54 -6.34
C LEU A 18 -11.85 -5.97 -6.97
N GLU A 19 -11.92 -6.07 -8.29
CA GLU A 19 -13.12 -6.46 -9.01
C GLU A 19 -13.62 -7.84 -8.54
N GLY A 20 -14.90 -7.89 -8.13
CA GLY A 20 -15.51 -9.10 -7.58
C GLY A 20 -15.06 -9.49 -6.17
N ARG A 21 -14.19 -8.71 -5.51
CA ARG A 21 -13.72 -8.96 -4.14
C ARG A 21 -14.41 -8.01 -3.15
N ASN A 22 -15.03 -8.56 -2.12
CA ASN A 22 -15.65 -7.77 -1.06
C ASN A 22 -14.64 -7.46 0.06
N MET A 23 -13.66 -6.58 -0.24
CA MET A 23 -12.61 -6.16 0.69
C MET A 23 -12.79 -4.69 1.06
N ASP A 24 -13.12 -4.39 2.32
CA ASP A 24 -13.48 -3.03 2.76
C ASP A 24 -12.27 -2.08 2.73
N ALA A 25 -11.19 -2.45 3.43
CA ALA A 25 -10.05 -1.55 3.61
C ALA A 25 -9.34 -1.20 2.29
N PRO A 26 -8.99 -2.16 1.42
CA PRO A 26 -8.36 -1.86 0.13
C PRO A 26 -9.26 -0.99 -0.75
N THR A 27 -10.58 -1.26 -0.78
CA THR A 27 -11.53 -0.47 -1.59
C THR A 27 -11.58 0.98 -1.15
N ARG A 28 -11.55 1.24 0.16
CA ARG A 28 -11.51 2.61 0.69
C ARG A 28 -10.22 3.34 0.32
N VAL A 29 -9.07 2.66 0.40
CA VAL A 29 -7.77 3.22 -0.03
C VAL A 29 -7.76 3.51 -1.53
N VAL A 30 -8.32 2.62 -2.35
CA VAL A 30 -8.46 2.86 -3.80
C VAL A 30 -9.39 4.03 -4.09
N GLY A 31 -10.43 4.25 -3.27
CA GLY A 31 -11.25 5.46 -3.31
C GLY A 31 -10.44 6.75 -3.05
N GLU A 32 -9.45 6.70 -2.14
CA GLU A 32 -8.52 7.81 -1.93
C GLU A 32 -7.62 8.08 -3.14
N ILE A 33 -7.15 7.03 -3.82
CA ILE A 33 -6.42 7.15 -5.08
C ILE A 33 -7.29 7.84 -6.14
N GLY A 34 -8.57 7.48 -6.23
CA GLY A 34 -9.54 8.12 -7.12
C GLY A 34 -9.73 9.61 -6.84
N ARG A 35 -9.83 10.00 -5.57
CA ARG A 35 -9.90 11.42 -5.18
C ARG A 35 -8.64 12.20 -5.58
N LEU A 36 -7.45 11.62 -5.38
CA LEU A 36 -6.20 12.22 -5.81
C LEU A 36 -6.11 12.36 -7.32
N HIS A 37 -6.53 11.34 -8.07
CA HIS A 37 -6.61 11.40 -9.52
C HIS A 37 -7.46 12.59 -9.99
N SER A 38 -8.68 12.74 -9.47
CA SER A 38 -9.57 13.85 -9.82
C SER A 38 -8.98 15.22 -9.47
N ALA A 39 -8.27 15.33 -8.35
CA ALA A 39 -7.59 16.57 -7.96
C ALA A 39 -6.43 16.93 -8.91
N VAL A 40 -5.63 15.96 -9.31
CA VAL A 40 -4.54 16.15 -10.28
C VAL A 40 -5.09 16.51 -11.66
N GLN A 41 -6.13 15.82 -12.12
CA GLN A 41 -6.79 16.13 -13.39
C GLN A 41 -7.38 17.55 -13.40
N SER A 42 -7.93 18.00 -12.27
CA SER A 42 -8.44 19.36 -12.13
C SER A 42 -7.32 20.41 -12.23
N LEU A 43 -6.15 20.14 -11.65
CA LEU A 43 -4.97 21.00 -11.79
C LEU A 43 -4.50 21.06 -13.25
N GLU A 44 -4.38 19.93 -13.94
CA GLU A 44 -3.97 19.88 -15.34
C GLU A 44 -4.98 20.59 -16.24
N ALA A 45 -6.28 20.44 -15.99
CA ALA A 45 -7.31 21.16 -16.72
C ALA A 45 -7.18 22.68 -16.57
N ILE A 46 -6.85 23.18 -15.38
CA ILE A 46 -6.59 24.61 -15.14
C ILE A 46 -5.31 25.04 -15.85
N ALA A 47 -4.25 24.23 -15.79
CA ALA A 47 -2.98 24.56 -16.42
C ALA A 47 -3.07 24.66 -17.95
N LEU A 48 -3.86 23.78 -18.58
CA LEU A 48 -3.96 23.66 -20.03
C LEU A 48 -5.06 24.54 -20.64
N ASN A 49 -6.19 24.71 -19.96
CA ASN A 49 -7.31 25.48 -20.49
C ASN A 49 -7.23 26.93 -20.02
N ARG A 50 -6.34 27.69 -20.67
CA ARG A 50 -6.25 29.13 -20.45
C ARG A 50 -7.52 29.82 -20.93
N ASN A 51 -8.16 30.60 -20.05
CA ASN A 51 -9.29 31.44 -20.45
C ASN A 51 -8.76 32.58 -21.35
N PRO A 52 -9.36 32.81 -22.53
CA PRO A 52 -8.97 33.91 -23.43
C PRO A 52 -9.02 35.30 -22.78
N ALA A 53 -9.84 35.49 -21.73
CA ALA A 53 -9.92 36.73 -20.97
C ALA A 53 -8.80 36.89 -19.92
N ASP A 54 -8.03 35.84 -19.62
CA ASP A 54 -6.95 35.89 -18.64
C ASP A 54 -5.61 36.33 -19.29
N ASN A 55 -4.97 37.33 -18.68
CA ASN A 55 -3.56 37.61 -18.96
C ASN A 55 -2.63 36.55 -18.34
N ASP A 56 -1.36 36.54 -18.73
CA ASP A 56 -0.38 35.50 -18.31
C ASP A 56 -0.26 35.43 -16.78
N ALA A 57 -0.20 36.59 -16.12
CA ALA A 57 -0.06 36.68 -14.67
C ALA A 57 -1.29 36.09 -13.95
N LEU A 58 -2.50 36.32 -14.45
CA LEU A 58 -3.73 35.79 -13.87
C LEU A 58 -3.83 34.27 -14.05
N HIS A 59 -3.44 33.75 -15.23
CA HIS A 59 -3.38 32.30 -15.48
C HIS A 59 -2.36 31.60 -14.55
N MET A 60 -1.17 32.19 -14.40
CA MET A 60 -0.14 31.71 -13.47
C MET A 60 -0.64 31.69 -12.03
N LYS A 61 -1.33 32.76 -11.59
CA LYS A 61 -1.92 32.83 -10.25
C LYS A 61 -2.96 31.72 -10.02
N LYS A 62 -3.88 31.51 -10.96
CA LYS A 62 -4.90 30.44 -10.87
C LYS A 62 -4.27 29.05 -10.80
N THR A 63 -3.25 28.81 -11.60
CA THR A 63 -2.50 27.55 -11.60
C THR A 63 -1.76 27.34 -10.27
N HIS A 64 -1.11 28.37 -9.74
CA HIS A 64 -0.44 28.33 -8.45
C HIS A 64 -1.44 28.03 -7.31
N GLU A 65 -2.59 28.71 -7.27
CA GLU A 65 -3.65 28.46 -6.29
C GLU A 65 -4.24 27.04 -6.41
N ALA A 66 -4.36 26.51 -7.62
CA ALA A 66 -4.74 25.12 -7.85
C ALA A 66 -3.67 24.15 -7.30
N GLY A 67 -2.39 24.45 -7.51
CA GLY A 67 -1.26 23.71 -6.94
C GLY A 67 -1.27 23.66 -5.41
N GLN A 68 -1.49 24.81 -4.78
CA GLN A 68 -1.62 24.88 -3.31
C GLN A 68 -2.81 24.06 -2.79
N ARG A 69 -3.95 24.09 -3.50
CA ARG A 69 -5.11 23.25 -3.17
C ARG A 69 -4.78 21.76 -3.30
N LEU A 70 -4.11 21.36 -4.39
CA LEU A 70 -3.67 19.98 -4.58
C LEU A 70 -2.74 19.52 -3.47
N ALA A 71 -1.75 20.33 -3.07
CA ALA A 71 -0.85 20.00 -1.97
C ALA A 71 -1.60 19.76 -0.64
N LYS A 72 -2.59 20.61 -0.33
CA LYS A 72 -3.45 20.44 0.84
C LYS A 72 -4.27 19.16 0.75
N SER A 73 -4.87 18.88 -0.41
CA SER A 73 -5.63 17.65 -0.65
C SER A 73 -4.76 16.40 -0.51
N ALA A 74 -3.55 16.40 -1.07
CA ALA A 74 -2.64 15.25 -0.97
C ALA A 74 -2.24 14.94 0.48
N LYS A 75 -1.97 15.97 1.28
CA LYS A 75 -1.69 15.80 2.71
C LYS A 75 -2.89 15.25 3.48
N ALA A 76 -4.09 15.77 3.23
CA ALA A 76 -5.32 15.32 3.88
C ALA A 76 -5.63 13.86 3.53
N ILE A 77 -5.55 13.51 2.25
CA ILE A 77 -5.80 12.16 1.75
C ILE A 77 -4.80 11.15 2.33
N ARG A 78 -3.50 11.50 2.38
CA ARG A 78 -2.50 10.66 3.04
C ARG A 78 -2.84 10.42 4.51
N SER A 79 -3.28 11.45 5.23
CA SER A 79 -3.68 11.32 6.63
C SER A 79 -4.89 10.38 6.81
N GLN A 80 -5.92 10.55 5.98
CA GLN A 80 -7.12 9.72 6.01
C GLN A 80 -6.83 8.26 5.66
N ALA A 81 -5.99 8.03 4.65
CA ALA A 81 -5.58 6.68 4.30
C ALA A 81 -4.76 6.00 5.41
N ASN A 82 -3.83 6.72 6.04
CA ASN A 82 -3.07 6.19 7.17
C ASN A 82 -3.99 5.78 8.33
N GLU A 83 -5.04 6.54 8.59
CA GLU A 83 -6.05 6.20 9.60
C GLU A 83 -6.81 4.92 9.21
N ILE A 84 -7.27 4.82 7.96
CA ILE A 84 -7.93 3.62 7.42
C ILE A 84 -7.04 2.39 7.59
N LEU A 85 -5.77 2.49 7.15
CA LEU A 85 -4.78 1.41 7.20
C LEU A 85 -4.48 0.99 8.65
N SER A 86 -4.35 1.95 9.56
CA SER A 86 -4.09 1.68 10.98
C SER A 86 -5.26 0.93 11.64
N ILE A 87 -6.47 1.46 11.51
CA ILE A 87 -7.68 0.87 12.13
C ILE A 87 -7.96 -0.51 11.56
N GLN A 88 -7.93 -0.64 10.23
CA GLN A 88 -8.26 -1.90 9.57
C GLN A 88 -7.14 -2.93 9.71
N GLY A 89 -5.87 -2.51 9.69
CA GLY A 89 -4.73 -3.38 9.97
C GLY A 89 -4.79 -3.96 11.38
N ALA A 90 -5.09 -3.14 12.38
CA ALA A 90 -5.31 -3.62 13.75
C ALA A 90 -6.49 -4.61 13.83
N ARG A 91 -7.61 -4.29 13.17
CA ARG A 91 -8.80 -5.16 13.14
C ARG A 91 -8.51 -6.51 12.48
N LEU A 92 -7.85 -6.53 11.33
CA LEU A 92 -7.50 -7.75 10.61
C LEU A 92 -6.45 -8.55 11.35
N GLY A 93 -5.46 -7.88 11.96
CA GLY A 93 -4.47 -8.53 12.83
C GLY A 93 -5.12 -9.24 14.00
N GLU A 94 -6.05 -8.60 14.70
CA GLU A 94 -6.79 -9.21 15.81
C GLU A 94 -7.62 -10.41 15.34
N LYS A 95 -8.36 -10.27 14.22
CA LYS A 95 -9.10 -11.39 13.63
C LYS A 95 -8.18 -12.55 13.24
N LEU A 96 -6.99 -12.26 12.71
CA LEU A 96 -6.00 -13.27 12.34
C LEU A 96 -5.50 -14.01 13.59
N LEU A 97 -5.18 -13.30 14.67
CA LEU A 97 -4.78 -13.91 15.95
C LEU A 97 -5.90 -14.79 16.53
N GLN A 98 -7.15 -14.34 16.45
CA GLN A 98 -8.31 -15.12 16.90
C GLN A 98 -8.51 -16.41 16.08
N ARG A 99 -8.30 -16.36 14.76
CA ARG A 99 -8.45 -17.52 13.87
C ARG A 99 -7.30 -18.50 13.98
N THR A 100 -6.08 -17.99 14.12
CA THR A 100 -4.85 -18.79 14.15
C THR A 100 -4.50 -19.33 15.54
N GLY A 101 -5.05 -18.74 16.60
CA GLY A 101 -4.71 -19.08 17.98
C GLY A 101 -3.30 -18.66 18.39
N LEU A 102 -2.57 -17.91 17.55
CA LEU A 102 -1.18 -17.50 17.81
C LEU A 102 -1.12 -16.39 18.88
N ARG A 103 -1.32 -16.75 20.14
CA ARG A 103 -1.40 -15.77 21.23
C ARG A 103 -0.08 -15.63 21.98
N PRO A 104 0.30 -14.41 22.40
CA PRO A 104 1.35 -14.26 23.39
C PRO A 104 0.92 -14.94 24.70
N PRO A 105 1.86 -15.46 25.51
CA PRO A 105 1.52 -16.10 26.77
C PRO A 105 0.89 -15.09 27.75
N GLU A 106 -0.28 -15.44 28.31
CA GLU A 106 -1.08 -14.54 29.15
C GLU A 106 -0.73 -14.58 30.64
N ASN A 107 -0.06 -15.65 31.10
CA ASN A 107 0.28 -15.85 32.51
C ASN A 107 1.65 -16.53 32.69
N LEU A 108 2.15 -16.55 33.93
CA LEU A 108 3.47 -17.10 34.26
C LEU A 108 3.61 -18.59 33.87
N GLU A 109 2.56 -19.38 34.08
CA GLU A 109 2.56 -20.81 33.72
C GLU A 109 2.73 -21.01 32.21
N ALA A 110 2.01 -20.23 31.39
CA ALA A 110 2.16 -20.24 29.93
C ALA A 110 3.56 -19.80 29.50
N ILE A 111 4.13 -18.78 30.15
CA ILE A 111 5.51 -18.34 29.89
C ILE A 111 6.50 -19.47 30.17
N MET A 112 6.34 -20.19 31.29
CA MET A 112 7.22 -21.30 31.67
C MET A 112 7.10 -22.45 30.66
N ARG A 113 5.89 -22.91 30.35
CA ARG A 113 5.64 -23.98 29.36
C ARG A 113 6.24 -23.66 27.99
N GLN A 114 5.99 -22.46 27.47
CA GLN A 114 6.56 -22.04 26.18
C GLN A 114 8.10 -21.96 26.24
N SER A 115 8.68 -21.59 27.38
CA SER A 115 10.13 -21.52 27.56
C SER A 115 10.78 -22.91 27.60
N GLU A 116 10.14 -23.87 28.28
CA GLU A 116 10.57 -25.27 28.29
C GLU A 116 10.50 -25.90 26.90
N LEU A 117 9.39 -25.71 26.18
CA LEU A 117 9.24 -26.20 24.81
C LEU A 117 10.33 -25.62 23.89
N ARG A 118 10.63 -24.32 24.01
CA ARG A 118 11.73 -23.69 23.27
C ARG A 118 13.09 -24.28 23.63
N ALA A 119 13.36 -24.56 24.91
CA ALA A 119 14.61 -25.18 25.34
C ALA A 119 14.79 -26.58 24.75
N VAL A 120 13.71 -27.37 24.75
CA VAL A 120 13.67 -28.71 24.14
C VAL A 120 13.93 -28.61 22.65
N VAL A 121 13.19 -27.79 21.91
CA VAL A 121 13.37 -27.59 20.47
C VAL A 121 14.77 -27.09 20.14
N ARG A 122 15.33 -26.18 20.95
CA ARG A 122 16.69 -25.65 20.73
C ARG A 122 17.77 -26.72 20.86
N SER A 123 17.57 -27.69 21.76
CA SER A 123 18.53 -28.77 22.03
C SER A 123 18.57 -29.85 20.95
N MET A 124 17.59 -29.89 20.06
CA MET A 124 17.51 -30.84 18.96
C MET A 124 18.51 -30.53 17.85
N ASP A 125 18.90 -31.54 17.09
CA ASP A 125 19.64 -31.32 15.85
C ASP A 125 18.78 -30.52 14.85
N SER A 126 19.43 -29.93 13.84
CA SER A 126 18.76 -29.06 12.88
C SER A 126 17.60 -29.76 12.17
N LYS A 127 17.75 -31.04 11.79
CA LYS A 127 16.74 -31.76 11.02
C LYS A 127 15.48 -32.00 11.86
N SER A 128 15.64 -32.56 13.06
CA SER A 128 14.52 -32.82 13.98
C SER A 128 13.77 -31.53 14.34
N ARG A 129 14.50 -30.43 14.50
CA ARG A 129 13.92 -29.12 14.77
C ARG A 129 13.00 -28.62 13.64
N HIS A 130 13.46 -28.76 12.39
CA HIS A 130 12.65 -28.41 11.22
C HIS A 130 11.43 -29.32 11.09
N GLU A 131 11.58 -30.62 11.38
CA GLU A 131 10.48 -31.58 11.35
C GLU A 131 9.38 -31.22 12.36
N ILE A 132 9.73 -30.86 13.60
CA ILE A 132 8.76 -30.41 14.60
C ILE A 132 8.01 -29.16 14.14
N LEU A 133 8.71 -28.18 13.57
CA LEU A 133 8.03 -26.98 13.07
C LEU A 133 7.05 -27.31 11.95
N GLN A 134 7.45 -28.17 11.01
CA GLN A 134 6.58 -28.61 9.92
C GLN A 134 5.38 -29.42 10.43
N GLU A 135 5.59 -30.30 11.40
CA GLU A 135 4.52 -31.09 12.01
C GLU A 135 3.55 -30.19 12.77
N ALA A 136 4.04 -29.22 13.56
CA ALA A 136 3.19 -28.26 14.25
C ALA A 136 2.35 -27.42 13.28
N VAL A 137 2.91 -26.99 12.14
CA VAL A 137 2.15 -26.30 11.08
C VAL A 137 1.08 -27.21 10.47
N LYS A 138 1.43 -28.45 10.13
CA LYS A 138 0.49 -29.43 9.55
C LYS A 138 -0.64 -29.80 10.51
N ALA A 139 -0.32 -29.99 11.78
CA ALA A 139 -1.26 -30.33 12.84
C ALA A 139 -2.06 -29.12 13.34
N GLN A 140 -1.71 -27.90 12.90
CA GLN A 140 -2.29 -26.65 13.40
C GLN A 140 -2.17 -26.52 14.93
N ASP A 141 -1.04 -26.95 15.49
CA ASP A 141 -0.76 -26.89 16.92
C ASP A 141 -0.40 -25.45 17.32
N ALA A 142 -1.44 -24.66 17.61
CA ALA A 142 -1.31 -23.25 17.95
C ALA A 142 -0.44 -23.00 19.18
N ASP A 143 -0.39 -23.92 20.16
CA ASP A 143 0.39 -23.74 21.38
C ASP A 143 1.89 -23.87 21.10
N THR A 144 2.28 -24.92 20.37
CA THR A 144 3.66 -25.10 19.89
C THR A 144 4.06 -23.97 18.96
N LEU A 145 3.22 -23.62 17.99
CA LEU A 145 3.50 -22.53 17.04
C LEU A 145 3.60 -21.17 17.74
N SER A 146 2.77 -20.88 18.74
CA SER A 146 2.86 -19.65 19.54
C SER A 146 4.17 -19.56 20.29
N ALA A 147 4.64 -20.67 20.89
CA ALA A 147 5.92 -20.71 21.57
C ALA A 147 7.08 -20.41 20.61
N LEU A 148 7.02 -20.93 19.38
CA LEU A 148 8.09 -20.81 18.38
C LEU A 148 8.07 -19.45 17.65
N PHE A 149 6.90 -18.98 17.21
CA PHE A 149 6.78 -17.74 16.41
C PHE A 149 6.93 -16.46 17.23
N ASN A 150 6.58 -16.46 18.52
CA ASN A 150 6.72 -15.29 19.39
C ASN A 150 8.13 -15.13 19.97
N ALA A 151 9.04 -16.05 19.66
CA ALA A 151 10.37 -16.08 20.22
C ALA A 151 11.44 -15.57 19.25
N PRO A 152 12.49 -14.89 19.76
CA PRO A 152 13.62 -14.52 18.92
C PRO A 152 14.40 -15.77 18.46
N ALA A 153 14.99 -15.68 17.27
CA ALA A 153 15.76 -16.74 16.62
C ALA A 153 16.80 -17.39 17.54
N ILE A 154 17.46 -16.62 18.42
CA ILE A 154 18.48 -17.13 19.35
C ILE A 154 17.92 -18.12 20.39
N VAL A 155 16.64 -18.02 20.75
CA VAL A 155 16.01 -18.87 21.77
C VAL A 155 15.43 -20.15 21.18
N THR A 156 14.99 -20.11 19.92
CA THR A 156 14.47 -21.30 19.21
C THR A 156 15.54 -22.01 18.39
N GLY A 157 16.60 -21.28 18.00
CA GLY A 157 17.64 -21.66 17.05
C GLY A 157 17.11 -21.93 15.64
N PHE A 158 15.95 -21.35 15.29
CA PHE A 158 15.52 -21.25 13.90
C PHE A 158 16.02 -19.95 13.26
N ASP A 159 16.25 -20.00 11.96
CA ASP A 159 16.43 -18.78 11.18
C ASP A 159 15.14 -17.94 11.15
N ARG A 160 15.29 -16.61 11.21
CA ARG A 160 14.15 -15.69 11.27
C ARG A 160 13.34 -15.69 9.96
N LYS A 161 14.00 -15.88 8.81
CA LYS A 161 13.31 -15.95 7.51
C LYS A 161 12.45 -17.20 7.45
N LEU A 162 12.98 -18.34 7.87
CA LEU A 162 12.24 -19.59 7.95
C LEU A 162 11.00 -19.48 8.85
N LEU A 163 11.14 -18.90 10.05
CA LEU A 163 9.99 -18.69 10.94
C LEU A 163 8.93 -17.78 10.30
N GLY A 164 9.36 -16.72 9.60
CA GLY A 164 8.46 -15.84 8.87
C GLY A 164 7.70 -16.57 7.75
N GLU A 165 8.40 -17.37 6.95
CA GLU A 165 7.81 -18.17 5.88
C GLU A 165 6.81 -19.21 6.43
N MET A 166 7.17 -19.93 7.49
CA MET A 166 6.29 -20.94 8.10
C MET A 166 5.08 -20.32 8.80
N ARG A 167 5.27 -19.18 9.48
CA ARG A 167 4.16 -18.42 10.06
C ARG A 167 3.20 -17.99 8.96
N ARG A 168 3.71 -17.44 7.87
CA ARG A 168 2.89 -16.98 6.75
C ARG A 168 2.16 -18.12 6.07
N ALA A 169 2.80 -19.28 5.90
CA ALA A 169 2.17 -20.48 5.38
C ALA A 169 1.01 -20.96 6.28
N TYR A 170 1.24 -20.99 7.59
CA TYR A 170 0.22 -21.34 8.58
C TYR A 170 -0.96 -20.36 8.58
N GLU A 171 -0.69 -19.05 8.61
CA GLU A 171 -1.72 -18.00 8.53
C GLU A 171 -2.55 -18.13 7.24
N SER A 172 -1.90 -18.41 6.11
CA SER A 172 -2.56 -18.60 4.81
C SER A 172 -3.40 -19.89 4.75
N GLN A 173 -3.02 -20.93 5.49
CA GLN A 173 -3.77 -22.17 5.59
C GLN A 173 -5.02 -22.03 6.47
N VAL A 174 -4.90 -21.29 7.58
CA VAL A 174 -5.98 -21.17 8.58
C VAL A 174 -6.97 -20.05 8.25
N ALA A 175 -6.49 -18.93 7.73
CA ALA A 175 -7.31 -17.74 7.45
C ALA A 175 -6.93 -17.10 6.11
N PRO A 176 -7.06 -17.82 4.98
CA PRO A 176 -6.68 -17.33 3.65
C PRO A 176 -7.35 -16.01 3.29
N GLU A 177 -8.61 -15.82 3.67
CA GLU A 177 -9.39 -14.62 3.38
C GLU A 177 -8.81 -13.37 4.06
N ILE A 178 -8.37 -13.49 5.31
CA ILE A 178 -7.80 -12.39 6.09
C ILE A 178 -6.42 -12.03 5.54
N VAL A 179 -5.63 -13.06 5.23
CA VAL A 179 -4.29 -12.89 4.65
C VAL A 179 -4.38 -12.21 3.29
N GLN A 180 -5.32 -12.62 2.44
CA GLN A 180 -5.55 -11.98 1.13
C GLN A 180 -5.97 -10.51 1.28
N GLU A 181 -6.80 -10.18 2.28
CA GLU A 181 -7.21 -8.80 2.53
C GLU A 181 -6.03 -7.94 3.04
N LEU A 182 -5.20 -8.48 3.94
CA LEU A 182 -3.98 -7.83 4.42
C LEU A 182 -3.00 -7.54 3.27
N ASP A 183 -2.78 -8.49 2.38
CA ASP A 183 -1.93 -8.28 1.21
C ASP A 183 -2.49 -7.23 0.27
N ALA A 184 -3.79 -7.31 -0.01
CA ALA A 184 -4.46 -6.34 -0.86
C ALA A 184 -4.37 -4.93 -0.28
N MET A 185 -4.42 -4.80 1.05
CA MET A 185 -4.25 -3.55 1.77
C MET A 185 -2.82 -3.00 1.68
N ILE A 186 -1.80 -3.84 1.86
CA ILE A 186 -0.38 -3.46 1.70
C ILE A 186 -0.10 -2.96 0.29
N GLU A 187 -0.60 -3.67 -0.72
CA GLU A 187 -0.45 -3.29 -2.12
C GLU A 187 -1.18 -1.98 -2.45
N ALA A 188 -2.39 -1.77 -1.90
CA ALA A 188 -3.13 -0.52 -2.04
C ALA A 188 -2.41 0.67 -1.37
N ASP A 189 -1.77 0.45 -0.21
CA ASP A 189 -0.91 1.47 0.44
C ASP A 189 0.30 1.82 -0.44
N HIS A 190 1.01 0.82 -0.97
CA HIS A 190 2.11 1.07 -1.91
C HIS A 190 1.67 1.88 -3.12
N ALA A 191 0.53 1.53 -3.72
CA ALA A 191 -0.05 2.28 -4.84
C ALA A 191 -0.37 3.73 -4.43
N LEU A 192 -1.01 3.94 -3.28
CA LEU A 192 -1.32 5.26 -2.76
C LEU A 192 -0.05 6.09 -2.54
N GLN A 193 1.00 5.53 -1.94
CA GLN A 193 2.25 6.26 -1.69
C GLN A 193 2.92 6.75 -2.98
N VAL A 194 2.82 5.97 -4.06
CA VAL A 194 3.29 6.40 -5.39
C VAL A 194 2.41 7.55 -5.92
N VAL A 195 1.09 7.42 -5.81
CA VAL A 195 0.14 8.44 -6.28
C VAL A 195 0.30 9.76 -5.51
N VAL A 196 0.45 9.70 -4.18
CA VAL A 196 0.70 10.89 -3.34
C VAL A 196 1.99 11.59 -3.77
N ARG A 197 3.08 10.86 -3.99
CA ARG A 197 4.34 11.44 -4.48
C ARG A 197 4.19 12.12 -5.83
N ASN A 198 3.44 11.52 -6.75
CA ASN A 198 3.16 12.12 -8.05
C ASN A 198 2.30 13.39 -7.92
N ALA A 199 1.29 13.38 -7.05
CA ALA A 199 0.45 14.54 -6.77
C ALA A 199 1.23 15.68 -6.09
N GLU A 200 2.11 15.38 -5.13
CA GLU A 200 3.00 16.35 -4.48
C GLU A 200 3.99 16.96 -5.50
N THR A 201 4.50 16.15 -6.44
CA THR A 201 5.36 16.62 -7.53
C THR A 201 4.60 17.56 -8.47
N ALA A 202 3.39 17.18 -8.88
CA ALA A 202 2.52 18.02 -9.71
C ALA A 202 2.19 19.36 -9.02
N ALA A 203 1.83 19.30 -7.73
CA ALA A 203 1.54 20.48 -6.93
C ALA A 203 2.74 21.42 -6.82
N THR A 204 3.95 20.88 -6.60
CA THR A 204 5.18 21.66 -6.49
C THR A 204 5.52 22.35 -7.81
N GLN A 205 5.48 21.61 -8.92
CA GLN A 205 5.78 22.19 -10.24
C GLN A 205 4.75 23.23 -10.67
N SER A 206 3.48 23.07 -10.30
CA SER A 206 2.44 24.08 -10.58
C SER A 206 2.58 25.37 -9.80
N GLN A 207 3.38 25.35 -8.73
CA GLN A 207 3.67 26.55 -7.94
C GLN A 207 4.89 27.31 -8.47
N ASP A 208 5.70 26.69 -9.33
CA ASP A 208 6.89 27.28 -9.96
C ASP A 208 6.55 27.80 -11.38
N ALA A 209 6.73 29.11 -11.57
CA ALA A 209 6.45 29.78 -12.84
C ALA A 209 7.30 29.25 -14.01
N GLN A 210 8.56 28.88 -13.78
CA GLN A 210 9.45 28.37 -14.84
C GLN A 210 9.09 26.92 -15.21
N ALA A 211 8.81 26.09 -14.20
CA ALA A 211 8.35 24.72 -14.42
C ALA A 211 7.01 24.67 -15.17
N MET A 212 6.11 25.63 -14.92
CA MET A 212 4.83 25.72 -15.64
C MET A 212 4.98 26.12 -17.10
N VAL A 213 5.87 27.06 -17.42
CA VAL A 213 6.15 27.41 -18.83
C VAL A 213 6.72 26.19 -19.58
N ALA A 214 7.59 25.42 -18.94
CA ALA A 214 8.11 24.18 -19.51
C ALA A 214 7.03 23.10 -19.68
N PHE A 215 6.10 22.98 -18.73
CA PHE A 215 4.97 22.04 -18.80
C PHE A 215 4.06 22.32 -20.00
N VAL A 216 3.62 23.57 -20.18
CA VAL A 216 2.75 23.97 -21.29
C VAL A 216 3.42 23.67 -22.63
N LYS A 217 4.68 24.06 -22.81
CA LYS A 217 5.45 23.79 -24.03
C LYS A 217 5.61 22.30 -24.33
N ALA A 218 5.85 21.48 -23.31
CA ALA A 218 6.00 20.03 -23.49
C ALA A 218 4.69 19.36 -23.92
N GLU A 219 3.54 19.81 -23.40
CA GLU A 219 2.23 19.27 -23.78
C GLU A 219 1.79 19.72 -25.18
N GLU A 220 2.05 20.98 -25.56
CA GLU A 220 1.86 21.47 -26.93
C GLU A 220 2.70 20.66 -27.93
N ALA A 221 3.98 20.41 -27.63
CA ALA A 221 4.86 19.60 -28.48
C ALA A 221 4.38 18.14 -28.60
N ALA A 222 3.90 17.55 -27.50
CA ALA A 222 3.34 16.20 -27.51
C ALA A 222 2.05 16.10 -28.34
N LYS A 223 1.16 17.10 -28.24
CA LYS A 223 -0.06 17.18 -29.05
C LYS A 223 0.26 17.32 -30.53
N ALA A 224 1.18 18.21 -30.89
CA ALA A 224 1.63 18.39 -32.27
C ALA A 224 2.28 17.11 -32.84
N ALA A 225 3.08 16.40 -32.04
CA ALA A 225 3.67 15.12 -32.46
C ALA A 225 2.59 14.04 -32.68
N GLN A 226 1.55 14.00 -31.85
CA GLN A 226 0.45 13.05 -31.98
C GLN A 226 -0.43 13.35 -33.22
N GLU A 227 -0.69 14.63 -33.49
CA GLU A 227 -1.40 15.09 -34.69
C GLU A 227 -0.60 14.71 -35.96
N ASN A 228 0.69 15.07 -36.02
CA ASN A 228 1.57 14.71 -37.13
C ASN A 228 1.67 13.19 -37.34
N PHE A 229 1.73 12.40 -36.27
CA PHE A 229 1.74 10.95 -36.36
C PHE A 229 0.41 10.40 -36.93
N SER A 230 -0.73 10.94 -36.49
CA SER A 230 -2.04 10.54 -37.00
C SER A 230 -2.25 10.90 -38.48
N GLU A 231 -1.71 12.04 -38.92
CA GLU A 231 -1.72 12.45 -40.33
C GLU A 231 -0.81 11.57 -41.20
N SER A 232 0.33 11.10 -40.66
CA SER A 232 1.26 10.21 -41.38
C SER A 232 0.77 8.76 -41.56
N MET A 233 -0.29 8.38 -40.84
CA MET A 233 -0.89 7.04 -40.85
C MET A 233 -2.17 6.96 -41.71
N GLN A 234 -2.60 8.09 -42.30
CA GLN A 234 -3.69 8.16 -43.28
C GLN A 234 -3.14 8.12 -44.71
#